data_AF-A0A7C7AHB9-F1
#
_entry.id   AF-A0A7C7AHB9-F1
#
_cell.length_a   1.000
_cell.length_b   1.000
_cell.length_c   1.000
_cell.angle_alpha   90.00
_cell.angle_beta   90.00
_cell.angle_gamma   90.00
#
_symmetry.space_group_name_H-M   'P 1'
#
loop_
_entity.id
_entity.type
_entity.pdbx_description
1 polymer ?
#
loop_
_entity_poly.entity_id
_entity_poly.type
_entity_poly.pdbx_seq_one_letter_code
_entity_poly.pdbx_strand_id
1 'polypeptide(L)'
;MRFLFYTPTFIIEPKKIGETMVSIHCWQGDDVVGFDSPAALSGGIQTTGNYPGKATTPEELMQDIDKAFSLIPGKKKLNLHASYAIFEDGEFVDRDKIEPKHFEKWVSFAKEHGWALDFNPTMFSHPMVKDNLTLSSPDKSTRNFWINHCKQCIKISEYFANETGVP
;
A
#
# COMPACT_ATOMS: atom_id res chain seq x y z
N MET A 1 -1.60 -25.15 -32.58
CA MET A 1 -1.88 -26.54 -32.13
C MET A 1 -0.57 -27.29 -31.91
N ARG A 2 0.18 -26.96 -30.83
CA ARG A 2 1.55 -27.49 -30.59
C ARG A 2 1.73 -28.15 -29.20
N PHE A 3 0.68 -28.18 -28.37
CA PHE A 3 0.78 -28.54 -26.95
C PHE A 3 0.22 -29.93 -26.59
N LEU A 4 -0.32 -30.68 -27.55
CA LEU A 4 -1.00 -31.96 -27.28
C LEU A 4 -0.06 -33.15 -27.05
N PHE A 5 1.25 -33.00 -27.27
CA PHE A 5 2.20 -34.13 -27.25
C PHE A 5 3.03 -34.27 -25.96
N TYR A 6 2.87 -33.37 -24.98
CA TYR A 6 3.58 -33.43 -23.69
C TYR A 6 2.61 -33.29 -22.50
N THR A 7 2.09 -34.43 -22.01
CA THR A 7 1.54 -34.65 -20.65
C THR A 7 0.32 -33.79 -20.17
N PRO A 8 -0.44 -34.22 -19.14
CA PRO A 8 -1.65 -33.52 -18.66
C PRO A 8 -1.39 -32.15 -17.99
N THR A 9 -0.13 -31.73 -17.89
CA THR A 9 0.35 -30.61 -17.07
C THR A 9 -0.22 -29.25 -17.50
N PHE A 10 -0.49 -29.07 -18.79
CA PHE A 10 -0.94 -27.78 -19.34
C PHE A 10 -2.37 -27.36 -18.99
N ILE A 11 -3.25 -28.28 -18.55
CA ILE A 11 -4.59 -27.91 -18.04
C ILE A 11 -4.52 -27.54 -16.55
N ILE A 12 -3.53 -28.09 -15.83
CA ILE A 12 -3.30 -27.84 -14.41
C ILE A 12 -2.59 -26.48 -14.19
N GLU A 13 -1.71 -26.07 -15.11
CA GLU A 13 -0.92 -24.83 -14.99
C GLU A 13 -1.74 -23.52 -15.02
N PRO A 14 -2.71 -23.32 -15.94
CA PRO A 14 -3.54 -22.11 -15.95
C PRO A 14 -4.38 -21.95 -14.68
N LYS A 15 -4.82 -23.06 -14.09
CA LYS A 15 -5.57 -23.05 -12.83
C LYS A 15 -4.70 -22.58 -11.66
N LYS A 16 -3.45 -23.06 -11.57
CA LYS A 16 -2.48 -22.62 -10.56
C LYS A 16 -2.09 -21.15 -10.70
N ILE A 17 -1.96 -20.65 -11.93
CA ILE A 17 -1.65 -19.23 -12.20
C ILE A 17 -2.80 -18.33 -11.72
N GLY A 18 -4.05 -18.72 -11.96
CA GLY A 18 -5.22 -17.94 -11.51
C GLY A 18 -5.41 -17.89 -9.99
N GLU A 19 -4.85 -18.85 -9.25
CA GLU A 19 -4.95 -18.93 -7.78
C GLU A 19 -3.89 -18.10 -7.05
N THR A 20 -2.77 -17.80 -7.70
CA THR A 20 -1.67 -17.03 -7.09
C THR A 20 -2.04 -15.55 -7.01
N MET A 21 -2.06 -14.99 -5.81
CA MET A 21 -2.31 -13.56 -5.60
C MET A 21 -1.06 -12.75 -5.88
N VAL A 22 -1.17 -11.73 -6.73
CA VAL A 22 -0.12 -10.73 -6.91
C VAL A 22 -0.47 -9.50 -6.09
N SER A 23 0.45 -9.07 -5.22
CA SER A 23 0.30 -7.86 -4.43
C SER A 23 0.87 -6.66 -5.18
N ILE A 24 -0.01 -5.75 -5.59
CA ILE A 24 0.32 -4.62 -6.46
C ILE A 24 0.36 -3.36 -5.62
N HIS A 25 1.42 -2.57 -5.82
CA HIS A 25 1.72 -1.41 -5.02
C HIS A 25 0.89 -0.16 -5.38
N CYS A 26 0.29 0.47 -4.36
CA CYS A 26 -0.50 1.69 -4.53
C CYS A 26 0.32 2.87 -5.06
N TRP A 27 1.58 2.99 -4.63
CA TRP A 27 2.40 4.19 -4.81
C TRP A 27 2.79 4.52 -6.24
N GLN A 28 2.50 3.64 -7.17
CA GLN A 28 2.74 3.88 -8.59
C GLN A 28 1.70 4.82 -9.20
N GLY A 29 0.51 4.93 -8.61
CA GLY A 29 -0.55 5.80 -9.14
C GLY A 29 -0.32 7.29 -8.90
N ASP A 30 0.50 7.65 -7.91
CA ASP A 30 0.69 9.03 -7.45
C ASP A 30 2.16 9.44 -7.31
N ASP A 31 3.09 8.63 -7.81
CA ASP A 31 4.53 8.82 -7.67
C ASP A 31 5.02 8.85 -6.21
N VAL A 32 4.48 7.98 -5.34
CA VAL A 32 4.92 7.82 -3.93
C VAL A 32 4.67 9.07 -3.08
N VAL A 33 3.72 9.92 -3.46
CA VAL A 33 3.42 11.16 -2.72
C VAL A 33 2.68 10.85 -1.41
N GLY A 34 1.64 10.01 -1.47
CA GLY A 34 0.73 9.77 -0.36
C GLY A 34 -0.20 10.96 -0.10
N PHE A 35 -0.93 10.89 1.02
CA PHE A 35 -1.95 11.87 1.41
C PHE A 35 -1.70 12.50 2.79
N ASP A 36 -0.64 12.07 3.48
CA ASP A 36 -0.33 12.53 4.84
C ASP A 36 0.60 13.75 4.90
N SER A 37 1.25 14.13 3.80
CA SER A 37 2.19 15.25 3.76
C SER A 37 2.44 15.74 2.33
N PRO A 38 2.58 17.06 2.11
CA PRO A 38 3.01 17.62 0.82
C PRO A 38 4.54 17.58 0.63
N ALA A 39 5.30 16.92 1.52
CA ALA A 39 6.75 16.91 1.47
C ALA A 39 7.30 16.18 0.23
N ALA A 40 8.40 16.69 -0.32
CA ALA A 40 9.11 16.03 -1.40
C ALA A 40 9.67 14.66 -0.98
N LEU A 41 9.80 13.75 -1.95
CA LEU A 41 10.39 12.44 -1.76
C LEU A 41 11.81 12.53 -1.19
N SER A 42 12.08 11.74 -0.15
CA SER A 42 13.40 11.60 0.46
C SER A 42 13.66 10.14 0.87
N GLY A 43 14.76 9.89 1.59
CA GLY A 43 15.14 8.53 1.98
C GLY A 43 15.87 7.73 0.89
N GLY A 44 16.39 8.41 -0.14
CA GLY A 44 17.14 7.78 -1.24
C GLY A 44 16.27 7.17 -2.35
N ILE A 45 14.96 7.45 -2.33
CA ILE A 45 13.99 7.00 -3.33
C ILE A 45 13.61 8.20 -4.21
N GLN A 46 13.44 7.95 -5.50
CA GLN A 46 13.03 8.96 -6.47
C GLN A 46 12.14 8.35 -7.54
N THR A 47 11.07 9.07 -7.89
CA THR A 47 10.29 8.85 -9.12
C THR A 47 10.80 9.80 -10.19
N THR A 48 10.90 9.32 -11.44
CA THR A 48 11.51 10.07 -12.54
C THR A 48 10.54 10.22 -13.70
N GLY A 49 10.57 11.39 -14.34
CA GLY A 49 9.64 11.75 -15.43
C GLY A 49 8.52 12.64 -14.91
N ASN A 50 7.89 13.39 -15.82
CA ASN A 50 6.78 14.31 -15.54
C ASN A 50 5.57 13.97 -16.41
N TYR A 51 5.23 12.68 -16.50
CA TYR A 51 4.06 12.26 -17.25
C TYR A 51 2.80 12.79 -16.54
N PRO A 52 1.86 13.47 -17.24
CA PRO A 52 0.71 14.07 -16.60
C PRO A 52 -0.32 13.02 -16.14
N GLY A 53 -1.17 13.40 -15.19
CA GLY A 53 -2.33 12.60 -14.79
C GLY A 53 -2.13 11.66 -13.60
N LYS A 54 -1.09 11.87 -12.78
CA LYS A 54 -0.97 11.16 -11.50
C LYS A 54 -2.12 11.52 -10.56
N ALA A 55 -2.56 10.55 -9.76
CA ALA A 55 -3.59 10.78 -8.76
C ALA A 55 -3.13 11.80 -7.71
N THR A 56 -4.05 12.66 -7.31
CA THR A 56 -3.85 13.71 -6.29
C THR A 56 -4.81 13.56 -5.11
N THR A 57 -5.83 12.72 -5.24
CA THR A 57 -6.75 12.37 -4.15
C THR A 57 -6.88 10.84 -3.99
N PRO A 58 -7.37 10.36 -2.82
CA PRO A 58 -7.67 8.95 -2.63
C PRO A 58 -8.64 8.39 -3.68
N GLU A 59 -9.65 9.17 -4.06
CA GLU A 59 -10.68 8.77 -5.02
C GLU A 59 -10.11 8.60 -6.43
N GLU A 60 -9.23 9.52 -6.86
CA GLU A 60 -8.51 9.40 -8.13
C GLU A 60 -7.64 8.13 -8.13
N LEU A 61 -6.89 7.90 -7.04
CA LEU A 61 -6.02 6.73 -6.93
C LEU A 61 -6.81 5.42 -6.92
N MET A 62 -7.96 5.36 -6.24
CA MET A 62 -8.86 4.19 -6.27
C MET A 62 -9.40 3.93 -7.68
N GLN A 63 -9.77 4.97 -8.43
CA GLN A 63 -10.22 4.84 -9.82
C GLN A 63 -9.10 4.31 -10.74
N ASP A 64 -7.88 4.80 -10.58
CA ASP A 64 -6.72 4.32 -11.33
C ASP A 64 -6.41 2.85 -11.01
N ILE A 65 -6.47 2.47 -9.73
CA ILE A 65 -6.29 1.09 -9.26
C ILE A 65 -7.37 0.19 -9.87
N ASP A 66 -8.65 0.57 -9.78
CA ASP A 66 -9.75 -0.21 -10.35
C ASP A 66 -9.56 -0.41 -11.85
N LYS A 67 -9.21 0.67 -12.57
CA LYS A 67 -8.96 0.59 -14.00
C LYS A 67 -7.81 -0.36 -14.31
N ALA A 68 -6.69 -0.26 -13.63
CA ALA A 68 -5.55 -1.15 -13.82
C ALA A 68 -5.93 -2.61 -13.50
N PHE A 69 -6.61 -2.84 -12.37
CA PHE A 69 -6.96 -4.18 -11.90
C PHE A 69 -8.00 -4.85 -12.80
N SER A 70 -8.86 -4.09 -13.47
CA SER A 70 -9.80 -4.60 -14.49
C SER A 70 -9.09 -5.21 -15.71
N LEU A 71 -7.85 -4.78 -15.99
CA LEU A 71 -7.04 -5.22 -17.13
C LEU A 71 -6.08 -6.36 -16.77
N ILE A 72 -5.85 -6.62 -15.49
CA ILE A 72 -4.93 -7.63 -14.99
C ILE A 72 -5.75 -8.88 -14.60
N PRO A 73 -5.49 -10.07 -15.16
CA PRO A 73 -6.21 -11.27 -14.77
C PRO A 73 -5.74 -11.81 -13.41
N GLY A 74 -6.56 -12.67 -12.80
CA GLY A 74 -6.20 -13.39 -11.55
C GLY A 74 -6.52 -12.62 -10.26
N LYS A 75 -6.27 -13.29 -9.14
CA LYS A 75 -6.48 -12.72 -7.80
C LYS A 75 -5.40 -11.68 -7.48
N LYS A 76 -5.78 -10.66 -6.73
CA LYS A 76 -4.91 -9.53 -6.42
C LYS A 76 -4.95 -9.20 -4.94
N LYS A 77 -3.84 -8.64 -4.48
CA LYS A 77 -3.81 -7.82 -3.28
C LYS A 77 -3.46 -6.40 -3.66
N LEU A 78 -3.96 -5.44 -2.89
CA LEU A 78 -3.49 -4.06 -2.95
C LEU A 78 -2.52 -3.84 -1.78
N ASN A 79 -1.31 -3.39 -2.10
CA ASN A 79 -0.26 -3.14 -1.12
C ASN A 79 -0.19 -1.65 -0.78
N LEU A 80 -0.60 -1.32 0.44
CA LEU A 80 -0.72 0.06 0.92
C LEU A 80 0.50 0.48 1.74
N HIS A 81 0.79 1.77 1.70
CA HIS A 81 1.74 2.42 2.61
C HIS A 81 0.99 3.27 3.62
N ALA A 82 1.56 3.46 4.81
CA ALA A 82 0.93 4.25 5.86
C ALA A 82 0.66 5.72 5.50
N SER A 83 1.43 6.27 4.56
CA SER A 83 1.22 7.62 4.02
C SER A 83 -0.04 7.77 3.18
N TYR A 84 -0.73 6.66 2.86
CA TYR A 84 -2.02 6.66 2.17
C TYR A 84 -3.21 6.62 3.14
N ALA A 85 -3.00 6.94 4.42
CA ALA A 85 -4.07 7.19 5.36
C ALA A 85 -5.01 8.27 4.84
N ILE A 86 -6.32 8.05 4.98
CA ILE A 86 -7.35 9.01 4.59
C ILE A 86 -7.91 9.64 5.86
N PHE A 87 -7.85 10.96 5.94
CA PHE A 87 -8.31 11.74 7.08
C PHE A 87 -9.55 12.54 6.70
N GLU A 88 -10.57 12.52 7.55
CA GLU A 88 -11.67 13.46 7.47
C GLU A 88 -11.24 14.83 8.00
N ASP A 89 -12.03 15.87 7.69
CA ASP A 89 -11.73 17.25 8.08
C ASP A 89 -11.50 17.38 9.60
N GLY A 90 -10.30 17.82 9.98
CA GLY A 90 -9.91 18.02 11.38
C GLY A 90 -9.47 16.75 12.12
N GLU A 91 -9.44 15.58 11.47
CA GLU A 91 -9.03 14.31 12.10
C GLU A 91 -7.57 13.92 11.88
N PHE A 92 -6.78 14.79 11.25
CA PHE A 92 -5.38 14.50 10.96
C PHE A 92 -4.61 14.10 12.23
N VAL A 93 -3.88 12.99 12.14
CA VAL A 93 -2.91 12.56 13.15
C VAL A 93 -1.60 12.19 12.49
N ASP A 94 -0.51 12.35 13.24
CA ASP A 94 0.82 11.96 12.79
C ASP A 94 0.97 10.43 12.71
N ARG A 95 1.98 9.96 11.99
CA ARG A 95 2.25 8.56 11.67
C ARG A 95 2.35 7.65 12.89
N ASP A 96 2.83 8.14 14.03
CA ASP A 96 2.91 7.34 15.26
C ASP A 96 1.54 7.09 15.93
N LYS A 97 0.47 7.70 15.41
CA LYS A 97 -0.89 7.68 15.95
C LYS A 97 -1.96 7.25 14.94
N ILE A 98 -1.58 6.87 13.72
CA ILE A 98 -2.55 6.33 12.76
C ILE A 98 -3.22 5.07 13.30
N GLU A 99 -4.48 4.84 12.94
CA GLU A 99 -5.33 3.77 13.45
C GLU A 99 -6.11 3.11 12.30
N PRO A 100 -6.69 1.91 12.52
CA PRO A 100 -7.55 1.24 11.54
C PRO A 100 -8.58 2.13 10.84
N LYS A 101 -9.20 3.07 11.57
CA LYS A 101 -10.23 3.97 11.03
C LYS A 101 -9.73 4.82 9.85
N HIS A 102 -8.45 5.21 9.81
CA HIS A 102 -7.91 6.01 8.70
C HIS A 102 -7.73 5.19 7.41
N PHE A 103 -8.00 3.88 7.45
CA PHE A 103 -7.92 2.96 6.32
C PHE A 103 -9.25 2.26 6.04
N GLU A 104 -10.34 2.64 6.71
CA GLU A 104 -11.66 2.02 6.52
C GLU A 104 -12.15 2.14 5.07
N LYS A 105 -11.94 3.29 4.42
CA LYS A 105 -12.30 3.48 3.00
C LYS A 105 -11.53 2.51 2.08
N TRP A 106 -10.26 2.26 2.37
CA TRP A 106 -9.45 1.27 1.62
C TRP A 106 -9.95 -0.16 1.84
N VAL A 107 -10.34 -0.50 3.07
CA VAL A 107 -10.93 -1.81 3.38
C VAL A 107 -12.26 -2.01 2.66
N SER A 108 -13.15 -1.02 2.72
CA SER A 108 -14.43 -1.05 2.00
C SER A 108 -14.23 -1.24 0.50
N PHE A 109 -13.31 -0.47 -0.09
CA PHE A 109 -12.92 -0.60 -1.49
C PHE A 109 -12.42 -2.02 -1.82
N ALA A 110 -11.46 -2.54 -1.05
CA ALA A 110 -10.94 -3.89 -1.27
C ALA A 110 -12.03 -4.98 -1.14
N LYS A 111 -12.93 -4.85 -0.15
CA LYS A 111 -14.02 -5.81 0.07
C LYS A 111 -15.04 -5.80 -1.05
N GLU A 112 -15.38 -4.64 -1.61
CA GLU A 112 -16.27 -4.52 -2.77
C GLU A 112 -15.76 -5.33 -3.97
N HIS A 113 -14.45 -5.34 -4.19
CA HIS A 113 -13.82 -6.06 -5.29
C HIS A 113 -13.32 -7.48 -4.93
N GLY A 114 -13.46 -7.90 -3.67
CA GLY A 114 -12.94 -9.18 -3.17
C GLY A 114 -11.41 -9.28 -3.21
N TRP A 115 -10.71 -8.16 -3.03
CA TRP A 115 -9.26 -8.10 -2.92
C TRP A 115 -8.82 -8.19 -1.46
N ALA A 116 -7.60 -8.68 -1.27
CA ALA A 116 -6.93 -8.63 0.04
C ALA A 116 -5.96 -7.45 0.10
N LEU A 117 -5.49 -7.12 1.31
CA LEU A 117 -4.67 -5.94 1.57
C LEU A 117 -3.37 -6.31 2.26
N ASP A 118 -2.27 -5.75 1.78
CA ASP A 118 -0.97 -5.76 2.47
C ASP A 118 -0.63 -4.35 2.94
N PHE A 119 0.26 -4.20 3.93
CA PHE A 119 0.54 -2.91 4.55
C PHE A 119 2.02 -2.68 4.90
N ASN A 120 2.47 -1.43 4.77
CA ASN A 120 3.86 -1.02 5.07
C ASN A 120 3.91 0.27 5.91
N PRO A 121 4.83 0.34 6.90
CA PRO A 121 5.15 1.61 7.56
C PRO A 121 5.88 2.56 6.59
N THR A 122 5.48 3.84 6.55
CA THR A 122 6.18 4.89 5.77
C THR A 122 7.23 5.57 6.63
N MET A 123 8.50 5.19 6.44
CA MET A 123 9.63 5.63 7.29
C MET A 123 10.58 6.60 6.58
N PHE A 124 10.07 7.36 5.61
CA PHE A 124 10.80 8.34 4.80
C PHE A 124 9.94 9.58 4.57
N SER A 125 10.48 10.65 3.97
CA SER A 125 9.73 11.89 3.67
C SER A 125 8.99 12.47 4.90
N HIS A 126 9.66 12.49 6.06
CA HIS A 126 9.07 12.94 7.32
C HIS A 126 10.07 13.74 8.17
N PRO A 127 9.66 14.78 8.91
CA PRO A 127 10.56 15.55 9.79
C PRO A 127 11.24 14.72 10.90
N MET A 128 10.65 13.59 11.28
CA MET A 128 11.26 12.65 12.23
C MET A 128 12.32 11.73 11.59
N VAL A 129 12.61 11.87 10.30
CA VAL A 129 13.84 11.30 9.73
C VAL A 129 14.97 12.29 10.03
N LYS A 130 15.81 11.98 11.02
CA LYS A 130 16.93 12.84 11.43
C LYS A 130 18.25 12.21 11.00
N ASP A 131 19.08 12.99 10.33
CA ASP A 131 20.39 12.54 9.81
C ASP A 131 20.27 11.29 8.92
N ASN A 132 19.17 11.17 8.16
CA ASN A 132 18.80 10.00 7.36
C ASN A 132 18.59 8.70 8.17
N LEU A 133 18.33 8.81 9.47
CA LEU A 133 18.10 7.68 10.37
C LEU A 133 16.68 7.68 10.94
N THR A 134 16.16 6.47 11.18
CA THR A 134 14.84 6.22 11.77
C THR A 134 14.93 5.32 13.00
N LEU A 135 14.67 4.01 12.86
CA LEU A 135 14.77 3.03 13.96
C LEU A 135 16.19 2.92 14.53
N SER A 136 17.20 3.20 13.71
CA SER A 136 18.62 3.20 14.07
C SER A 136 19.14 4.55 14.53
N SER A 137 18.30 5.60 14.60
CA SER A 137 18.73 6.94 15.00
C SER A 137 19.33 6.93 16.41
N PRO A 138 20.41 7.66 16.72
CA PRO A 138 20.91 7.80 18.08
C PRO A 138 19.96 8.63 18.97
N ASP A 139 19.10 9.46 18.38
CA ASP A 139 18.09 10.25 19.09
C ASP A 139 16.92 9.38 19.56
N LYS A 140 16.70 9.32 20.88
CA LYS A 140 15.66 8.50 21.49
C LYS A 140 14.25 8.94 21.08
N SER A 141 14.02 10.23 20.89
CA SER A 141 12.70 10.73 20.49
C SER A 141 12.33 10.26 19.08
N THR A 142 13.28 10.34 18.15
CA THR A 142 13.18 9.78 16.79
C THR A 142 12.91 8.29 16.79
N ARG A 143 13.72 7.50 17.51
CA ARG A 143 13.47 6.04 17.57
C ARG A 143 12.10 5.70 18.13
N ASN A 144 11.68 6.37 19.22
CA ASN A 144 10.40 6.11 19.85
C ASN A 144 9.22 6.40 18.90
N PHE A 145 9.29 7.51 18.16
CA PHE A 145 8.30 7.85 17.14
C PHE A 145 8.16 6.72 16.11
N TRP A 146 9.27 6.27 15.53
CA TRP A 146 9.26 5.21 14.52
C TRP A 146 8.86 3.84 15.07
N ILE A 147 9.24 3.51 16.31
CA ILE A 147 8.78 2.29 16.98
C ILE A 147 7.26 2.32 17.15
N ASN A 148 6.69 3.45 17.59
CA ASN A 148 5.25 3.60 17.77
C ASN A 148 4.52 3.53 16.42
N HIS A 149 5.07 4.18 15.38
CA HIS A 149 4.55 4.07 14.02
C HIS A 149 4.48 2.61 13.54
N CYS A 150 5.56 1.83 13.68
CA CYS A 150 5.57 0.41 13.32
C CYS A 150 4.53 -0.39 14.12
N LYS A 151 4.36 -0.11 15.42
CA LYS A 151 3.33 -0.77 16.24
C LYS A 151 1.92 -0.46 15.76
N GLN A 152 1.63 0.78 15.38
CA GLN A 152 0.34 1.14 14.79
C GLN A 152 0.15 0.42 13.44
N CYS A 153 1.20 0.31 12.62
CA CYS A 153 1.13 -0.42 11.36
C CYS A 153 0.83 -1.91 11.53
N ILE A 154 1.36 -2.54 12.58
CA ILE A 154 1.03 -3.94 12.91
C ILE A 154 -0.48 -4.07 13.22
N LYS A 155 -1.05 -3.16 14.01
CA LYS A 155 -2.49 -3.16 14.32
C LYS A 155 -3.35 -2.97 13.07
N ILE A 156 -2.92 -2.11 12.14
CA ILE A 156 -3.61 -1.87 10.87
C ILE A 156 -3.50 -3.11 9.97
N SER A 157 -2.34 -3.75 9.90
CA SER A 157 -2.16 -5.00 9.16
C SER A 157 -3.02 -6.13 9.71
N GLU A 158 -3.15 -6.24 11.04
CA GLU A 158 -4.06 -7.19 11.69
C GLU A 158 -5.52 -6.87 11.35
N TYR A 159 -5.91 -5.60 11.39
CA TYR A 159 -7.24 -5.16 10.97
C TYR A 159 -7.54 -5.56 9.51
N PHE A 160 -6.61 -5.36 8.58
CA PHE A 160 -6.76 -5.77 7.18
C PHE A 160 -6.96 -7.27 7.02
N ALA A 161 -6.15 -8.07 7.72
CA ALA A 161 -6.25 -9.53 7.69
C ALA A 161 -7.62 -10.00 8.21
N ASN A 162 -8.12 -9.39 9.29
CA ASN A 162 -9.42 -9.72 9.85
C ASN A 162 -10.59 -9.32 8.93
N GLU A 163 -10.50 -8.15 8.29
CA GLU A 163 -11.57 -7.63 7.42
C GLU A 163 -11.66 -8.31 6.06
N THR A 164 -10.51 -8.74 5.51
CA THR A 164 -10.43 -9.38 4.18
C THR A 164 -10.36 -10.91 4.28
N GLY A 165 -10.11 -11.46 5.47
CA GLY A 165 -9.94 -12.90 5.70
C GLY A 165 -8.63 -13.48 5.14
N VAL A 166 -7.69 -12.63 4.71
CA VAL A 166 -6.42 -13.01 4.11
C VAL A 166 -5.29 -12.17 4.73
N PRO A 167 -4.34 -12.79 5.43
CA PRO A 167 -3.17 -12.10 5.98
C PRO A 167 -2.14 -11.75 4.91
#